data_AF-A0A2M7ZRZ9-F1
#
_entry.id   AF-A0A2M7ZRZ9-F1
#
_cell.length_a   1.000
_cell.length_b   1.000
_cell.length_c   1.000
_cell.angle_alpha   90.00
_cell.angle_beta   90.00
_cell.angle_gamma   90.00
#
_symmetry.space_group_name_H-M   'P 1'
#
loop_
_entity.id
_entity.type
_entity.pdbx_description
1 polymer ?
#
loop_
_entity_poly.entity_id
_entity_poly.type
_entity_poly.pdbx_seq_one_letter_code
_entity_poly.pdbx_strand_id
1 'polypeptide(L)'
;ENQNPLKTDTLSIFEGILLERQGKINQAINFYKKLIHDDIYVDFAFAKLLDIKNRYDRKELKGYFKSIANSNNIHKAKLKKIVADLELHDNLFYNAIFNYNNAISISNSYDGINARFAKLFAYANVKNDIDSARVLLSELMQLNLGEDEFLMKLQMAQNLLNEKKLLKPSQTIDAVVNSYDISQNYPNPFNPSTTIRYQIPEDGMVTLKVYDILGREVKTLVNEVKTKGRYEVTFDASNLASGVYLYQFQTSNGVIITKKLSLLK
;
A
#
# COMPACT_ATOMS: atom_id res chain seq x y z
N GLU A 1 58.52 -8.21 -9.12
CA GLU A 1 57.30 -7.54 -9.58
C GLU A 1 56.10 -8.23 -8.93
N ASN A 2 55.64 -7.71 -7.79
CA ASN A 2 54.45 -8.23 -7.11
C ASN A 2 53.22 -7.50 -7.67
N GLN A 3 52.50 -8.17 -8.58
CA GLN A 3 51.17 -7.71 -8.97
C GLN A 3 50.23 -7.89 -7.77
N ASN A 4 49.79 -6.76 -7.24
CA ASN A 4 48.83 -6.66 -6.16
C ASN A 4 47.46 -7.16 -6.68
N PRO A 5 46.87 -8.25 -6.11
CA PRO A 5 45.60 -8.82 -6.60
C PRO A 5 44.38 -7.88 -6.44
N LEU A 6 44.55 -6.76 -5.74
CA LEU A 6 43.46 -5.84 -5.36
C LEU A 6 43.09 -4.79 -6.44
N LYS A 7 43.72 -4.81 -7.63
CA LYS A 7 43.45 -3.81 -8.69
C LYS A 7 42.43 -4.23 -9.75
N THR A 8 41.92 -5.46 -9.74
CA THR A 8 41.02 -5.98 -10.79
C THR A 8 39.54 -6.03 -10.41
N ASP A 9 39.17 -6.05 -9.12
CA ASP A 9 37.78 -6.34 -8.73
C ASP A 9 36.85 -5.12 -8.69
N THR A 10 37.40 -3.93 -8.44
CA THR A 10 36.61 -2.68 -8.41
C THR A 10 36.19 -2.23 -9.81
N LEU A 11 36.92 -2.61 -10.87
CA LEU A 11 36.55 -2.27 -12.25
C LEU A 11 35.26 -2.95 -12.74
N SER A 12 34.84 -4.05 -12.11
CA SER A 12 33.73 -4.87 -12.61
C SER A 12 32.39 -4.11 -12.62
N ILE A 13 31.86 -3.67 -11.47
CA ILE A 13 30.52 -3.05 -11.42
C ILE A 13 30.43 -1.71 -12.18
N PHE A 14 31.54 -0.96 -12.29
CA PHE A 14 31.57 0.32 -12.99
C PHE A 14 31.35 0.17 -14.50
N GLU A 15 31.76 -0.95 -15.08
CA GLU A 15 31.55 -1.21 -16.52
C GLU A 15 30.05 -1.20 -16.86
N GLY A 16 29.24 -1.94 -16.11
CA GLY A 16 27.79 -1.94 -16.27
C GLY A 16 27.18 -0.55 -16.14
N ILE A 17 27.59 0.21 -15.12
CA ILE A 17 27.10 1.58 -14.88
C ILE A 17 27.48 2.51 -16.05
N LEU A 18 28.71 2.38 -16.57
CA LEU A 18 29.17 3.15 -17.70
C LEU A 18 28.37 2.83 -18.97
N LEU A 19 28.07 1.55 -19.22
CA LEU A 19 27.22 1.13 -20.33
C LEU A 19 25.82 1.75 -20.24
N GLU A 20 25.22 1.80 -19.05
CA GLU A 20 23.93 2.48 -18.86
C GLU A 20 24.02 3.99 -19.14
N ARG A 21 25.06 4.66 -18.62
CA ARG A 21 25.27 6.10 -18.85
C ARG A 21 25.49 6.43 -20.33
N GLN A 22 26.06 5.50 -21.09
CA GLN A 22 26.24 5.62 -22.55
C GLN A 22 24.99 5.23 -23.35
N GLY A 23 23.87 4.87 -22.69
CA GLY A 23 22.64 4.42 -23.35
C GLY A 23 22.73 3.01 -23.94
N LYS A 24 23.80 2.26 -23.67
CA LYS A 24 24.03 0.90 -24.20
C LYS A 24 23.32 -0.15 -23.34
N ILE A 25 21.99 -0.01 -23.20
CA ILE A 25 21.19 -0.78 -22.22
C ILE A 25 21.25 -2.29 -22.45
N ASN A 26 21.26 -2.76 -23.70
CA ASN A 26 21.37 -4.20 -23.98
C ASN A 26 22.71 -4.79 -23.52
N GLN A 27 23.80 -4.02 -23.67
CA GLN A 27 25.12 -4.44 -23.21
C GLN A 27 25.17 -4.44 -21.68
N ALA A 28 24.59 -3.42 -21.03
CA ALA A 28 24.46 -3.39 -19.58
C ALA A 28 23.65 -4.58 -19.04
N ILE A 29 22.53 -4.93 -19.67
CA ILE A 29 21.73 -6.12 -19.30
C ILE A 29 22.59 -7.39 -19.39
N ASN A 30 23.31 -7.59 -20.50
CA ASN A 30 24.15 -8.77 -20.67
C ASN A 30 25.27 -8.82 -19.63
N PHE A 31 25.86 -7.65 -19.31
CA PHE A 31 26.86 -7.51 -18.27
C PHE A 31 26.31 -7.94 -16.89
N TYR A 32 25.16 -7.43 -16.48
CA TYR A 32 24.55 -7.82 -15.19
C TYR A 32 24.10 -9.27 -15.14
N LYS A 33 23.60 -9.83 -16.26
CA LYS A 33 23.31 -11.27 -16.35
C LYS A 33 24.57 -12.12 -16.17
N LYS A 34 25.71 -11.67 -16.69
CA LYS A 34 27.00 -12.33 -16.51
C LYS A 34 27.44 -12.29 -15.05
N LEU A 35 27.31 -11.15 -14.37
CA LEU A 35 27.58 -11.05 -12.92
C LEU A 35 26.76 -12.07 -12.10
N ILE A 36 25.47 -12.23 -12.43
CA ILE A 36 24.60 -13.23 -11.77
C ILE A 36 25.06 -14.66 -12.08
N HIS A 37 25.44 -14.93 -13.33
CA HIS A 37 25.92 -16.25 -13.74
C HIS A 37 27.23 -16.63 -13.04
N ASP A 38 28.15 -15.66 -12.92
CA ASP A 38 29.47 -15.86 -12.33
C ASP A 38 29.45 -15.77 -10.79
N ASP A 39 28.27 -15.59 -10.19
CA ASP A 39 28.04 -15.43 -8.74
C ASP A 39 28.81 -14.24 -8.10
N ILE A 40 28.95 -13.15 -8.86
CA ILE A 40 29.71 -11.96 -8.47
C ILE A 40 28.77 -10.77 -8.34
N TYR A 41 28.78 -10.08 -7.19
CA TYR A 41 27.92 -8.91 -6.92
C TYR A 41 26.44 -9.15 -7.29
N VAL A 42 25.91 -10.35 -7.03
CA VAL A 42 24.60 -10.81 -7.51
C VAL A 42 23.46 -9.88 -7.08
N ASP A 43 23.49 -9.42 -5.83
CA ASP A 43 22.49 -8.49 -5.29
C ASP A 43 22.44 -7.16 -6.03
N PHE A 44 23.63 -6.63 -6.33
CA PHE A 44 23.77 -5.42 -7.13
C PHE A 44 23.24 -5.66 -8.55
N ALA A 45 23.61 -6.78 -9.18
CA ALA A 45 23.15 -7.12 -10.52
C ALA A 45 21.62 -7.32 -10.60
N PHE A 46 21.00 -7.97 -9.61
CA PHE A 46 19.55 -8.08 -9.50
C PHE A 46 18.88 -6.71 -9.40
N ALA A 47 19.38 -5.83 -8.51
CA ALA A 47 18.86 -4.49 -8.35
C ALA A 47 18.96 -3.68 -9.65
N LYS A 48 20.10 -3.77 -10.35
CA LYS A 48 20.32 -3.09 -11.64
C LYS A 48 19.41 -3.61 -12.75
N LEU A 49 19.19 -4.92 -12.85
CA LEU A 49 18.25 -5.48 -13.82
C LEU A 49 16.80 -5.07 -13.52
N LEU A 50 16.40 -4.98 -12.25
CA LEU A 50 15.06 -4.51 -11.87
C LEU A 50 14.88 -3.01 -12.17
N ASP A 51 15.89 -2.18 -11.90
CA ASP A 51 15.90 -0.75 -12.27
C ASP A 51 15.78 -0.57 -13.79
N ILE A 52 16.58 -1.31 -14.56
CA ILE A 52 16.50 -1.29 -16.03
C ILE A 52 15.13 -1.75 -16.52
N LYS A 53 14.56 -2.82 -15.94
CA LYS A 53 13.22 -3.30 -16.28
C LYS A 53 12.19 -2.17 -16.15
N ASN A 54 12.19 -1.48 -15.02
CA ASN A 54 11.18 -0.49 -14.70
C ASN A 54 11.40 0.82 -15.47
N ARG A 55 12.66 1.25 -15.64
CA ARG A 55 13.01 2.50 -16.32
C ARG A 55 12.79 2.44 -17.84
N TYR A 56 13.05 1.28 -18.45
CA TYR A 56 13.05 1.10 -19.90
C TYR A 56 11.99 0.11 -20.40
N ASP A 57 10.99 -0.23 -19.57
CA ASP A 57 9.92 -1.20 -19.85
C ASP A 57 10.40 -2.54 -20.46
N ARG A 58 11.50 -3.09 -19.93
CA ARG A 58 12.15 -4.32 -20.44
C ARG A 58 11.45 -5.58 -19.94
N LYS A 59 10.26 -5.87 -20.48
CA LYS A 59 9.37 -6.96 -20.05
C LYS A 59 10.04 -8.34 -20.09
N GLU A 60 11.00 -8.56 -20.97
CA GLU A 60 11.74 -9.83 -21.09
C GLU A 60 12.55 -10.17 -19.82
N LEU A 61 12.93 -9.17 -19.01
CA LEU A 61 13.64 -9.42 -17.76
C LEU A 61 12.79 -10.17 -16.73
N LYS A 62 11.46 -10.06 -16.80
CA LYS A 62 10.56 -10.90 -16.00
C LYS A 62 10.71 -12.38 -16.37
N GLY A 63 10.79 -12.69 -17.67
CA GLY A 63 11.02 -14.05 -18.16
C GLY A 63 12.38 -14.59 -17.71
N TYR A 64 13.42 -13.75 -17.74
CA TYR A 64 14.75 -14.09 -17.24
C TYR A 64 14.71 -14.47 -15.75
N PHE A 65 14.15 -13.62 -14.87
CA PHE A 65 14.05 -13.92 -13.44
C PHE A 65 13.26 -15.22 -13.17
N LYS A 66 12.15 -15.45 -13.88
CA LYS A 66 11.39 -16.70 -13.78
C LYS A 66 12.21 -17.92 -14.16
N SER A 67 12.99 -17.83 -15.23
CA SER A 67 13.86 -18.92 -15.70
C SER A 67 14.88 -19.30 -14.63
N ILE A 68 15.62 -18.33 -14.10
CA ILE A 68 16.68 -18.60 -13.11
C ILE A 68 16.12 -18.94 -11.72
N ALA A 69 14.90 -18.52 -11.39
CA ALA A 69 14.23 -18.93 -10.15
C ALA A 69 13.81 -20.42 -10.15
N ASN A 70 13.67 -21.02 -11.34
CA ASN A 70 13.30 -22.41 -11.50
C ASN A 70 14.51 -23.34 -11.68
N SER A 71 15.71 -22.81 -11.93
CA SER A 71 16.94 -23.58 -12.00
C SER A 71 17.50 -23.90 -10.61
N ASN A 72 18.53 -24.76 -10.56
CA ASN A 72 19.30 -25.01 -9.35
C ASN A 72 20.27 -23.84 -9.11
N ASN A 73 19.76 -22.77 -8.49
CA ASN A 73 20.52 -21.55 -8.19
C ASN A 73 20.62 -21.37 -6.67
N ILE A 74 21.77 -20.96 -6.15
CA ILE A 74 21.96 -20.76 -4.70
C ILE A 74 21.09 -19.61 -4.16
N HIS A 75 20.76 -18.62 -4.99
CA HIS A 75 19.90 -17.47 -4.67
C HIS A 75 18.41 -17.74 -4.91
N LYS A 76 17.99 -19.01 -4.95
CA LYS A 76 16.62 -19.40 -5.33
C LYS A 76 15.55 -18.74 -4.45
N ALA A 77 15.77 -18.62 -3.14
CA ALA A 77 14.82 -17.96 -2.23
C ALA A 77 14.60 -16.48 -2.64
N LYS A 78 15.68 -15.73 -2.84
CA LYS A 78 15.66 -14.35 -3.31
C LYS A 78 14.99 -14.21 -4.67
N LEU A 79 15.34 -15.08 -5.62
CA LEU A 79 14.75 -15.10 -6.95
C LEU A 79 13.24 -15.39 -6.91
N LYS A 80 12.79 -16.33 -6.08
CA LYS A 80 11.36 -16.60 -5.88
C LYS A 80 10.65 -15.39 -5.29
N LYS A 81 11.27 -14.68 -4.34
CA LYS A 81 10.74 -13.41 -3.81
C LYS A 81 10.66 -12.33 -4.89
N ILE A 82 11.70 -12.15 -5.71
CA ILE A 82 11.70 -11.19 -6.83
C ILE A 82 10.57 -11.52 -7.83
N VAL A 83 10.43 -12.80 -8.20
CA VAL A 83 9.35 -13.24 -9.10
C VAL A 83 7.98 -12.96 -8.49
N ALA A 84 7.82 -13.19 -7.19
CA ALA A 84 6.58 -12.88 -6.48
C ALA A 84 6.24 -11.38 -6.52
N ASP A 85 7.20 -10.49 -6.25
CA ASP A 85 7.00 -9.05 -6.32
C ASP A 85 6.58 -8.59 -7.72
N LEU A 86 7.23 -9.14 -8.75
CA LEU A 86 6.90 -8.86 -10.15
C LEU A 86 5.50 -9.37 -10.52
N GLU A 87 5.06 -10.50 -9.98
CA GLU A 87 3.71 -11.03 -10.19
C GLU A 87 2.66 -10.21 -9.45
N LEU A 88 2.97 -9.73 -8.24
CA LEU A 88 2.08 -8.87 -7.47
C LEU A 88 1.84 -7.53 -8.18
N HIS A 89 2.91 -6.92 -8.72
CA HIS A 89 2.82 -5.72 -9.56
C HIS A 89 1.90 -5.91 -10.77
N ASP A 90 1.91 -7.10 -11.37
CA ASP A 90 1.08 -7.44 -12.52
C ASP A 90 -0.31 -7.96 -12.12
N ASN A 91 -0.74 -7.71 -10.88
CA ASN A 91 -2.04 -8.14 -10.30
C ASN A 91 -2.25 -9.66 -10.26
N LEU A 92 -1.19 -10.47 -10.36
CA LEU A 92 -1.23 -11.94 -10.28
C LEU A 92 -1.05 -12.42 -8.84
N PHE A 93 -1.99 -12.05 -7.96
CA PHE A 93 -1.87 -12.24 -6.51
C PHE A 93 -1.56 -13.68 -6.10
N TYR A 94 -2.31 -14.67 -6.58
CA TYR A 94 -2.11 -16.06 -6.15
C TYR A 94 -0.76 -16.64 -6.58
N ASN A 95 -0.27 -16.24 -7.76
CA ASN A 95 1.06 -16.63 -8.23
C ASN A 95 2.14 -16.01 -7.34
N ALA A 96 1.97 -14.74 -6.97
CA ALA A 96 2.86 -14.07 -6.03
C ALA A 96 2.90 -14.77 -4.68
N ILE A 97 1.74 -15.11 -4.09
CA ILE A 97 1.66 -15.86 -2.82
C ILE A 97 2.34 -17.23 -2.93
N PHE A 98 2.13 -17.95 -4.03
CA PHE A 98 2.80 -19.23 -4.28
C PHE A 98 4.33 -19.07 -4.29
N ASN A 99 4.85 -18.05 -4.99
CA ASN A 99 6.29 -17.81 -5.03
C ASN A 99 6.85 -17.27 -3.70
N TYR A 100 6.10 -16.49 -2.93
CA TYR A 100 6.49 -16.14 -1.56
C TYR A 100 6.59 -17.38 -0.66
N ASN A 101 5.61 -18.28 -0.71
CA ASN A 101 5.66 -19.52 0.07
C ASN A 101 6.88 -20.37 -0.30
N ASN A 102 7.19 -20.48 -1.60
CA ASN A 102 8.40 -21.17 -2.06
C ASN A 102 9.68 -20.51 -1.55
N ALA A 103 9.75 -19.17 -1.54
CA ALA A 103 10.90 -18.46 -0.99
C ALA A 103 11.07 -18.75 0.52
N ILE A 104 9.97 -18.74 1.27
CA ILE A 104 9.92 -19.01 2.71
C ILE A 104 10.33 -20.45 3.02
N SER A 105 9.89 -21.43 2.22
CA SER A 105 10.21 -22.85 2.46
C SER A 105 11.67 -23.20 2.16
N ILE A 106 12.31 -22.45 1.27
CA ILE A 106 13.71 -22.70 0.88
C ILE A 106 14.67 -22.22 1.96
N SER A 107 14.35 -21.13 2.65
CA SER A 107 15.26 -20.55 3.62
C SER A 107 14.54 -19.85 4.77
N ASN A 108 14.97 -20.14 6.00
CA ASN A 108 14.68 -19.31 7.18
C ASN A 108 15.64 -18.09 7.29
N SER A 109 16.46 -17.83 6.26
CA SER A 109 17.36 -16.67 6.19
C SER A 109 16.61 -15.37 5.92
N TYR A 110 17.38 -14.27 5.88
CA TYR A 110 16.96 -12.91 5.52
C TYR A 110 15.94 -12.86 4.36
N ASP A 111 16.13 -13.62 3.27
CA ASP A 111 15.21 -13.62 2.12
C ASP A 111 13.85 -14.23 2.45
N GLY A 112 13.82 -15.29 3.25
CA GLY A 112 12.57 -15.91 3.70
C GLY A 112 11.78 -15.00 4.62
N ILE A 113 12.47 -14.32 5.54
CA ILE A 113 11.87 -13.31 6.43
C ILE A 113 11.30 -12.15 5.60
N ASN A 114 12.05 -11.66 4.62
CA ASN A 114 11.59 -10.61 3.71
C ASN A 114 10.40 -11.06 2.85
N ALA A 115 10.35 -12.33 2.44
CA ALA A 115 9.20 -12.90 1.74
C ALA A 115 7.96 -12.98 2.66
N ARG A 116 8.11 -13.26 3.97
CA ARG A 116 6.99 -13.20 4.94
C ARG A 116 6.44 -11.79 5.08
N PHE A 117 7.29 -10.77 5.21
CA PHE A 117 6.86 -9.38 5.23
C PHE A 117 6.16 -8.97 3.94
N ALA A 118 6.74 -9.29 2.78
CA ALA A 118 6.14 -8.99 1.48
C ALA A 118 4.76 -9.66 1.32
N LYS A 119 4.63 -10.93 1.73
CA LYS A 119 3.36 -11.67 1.77
C LYS A 119 2.34 -10.98 2.68
N LEU A 120 2.73 -10.55 3.88
CA LEU A 120 1.87 -9.80 4.81
C LEU A 120 1.36 -8.51 4.16
N PHE A 121 2.25 -7.71 3.58
CA PHE A 121 1.87 -6.46 2.92
C PHE A 121 1.00 -6.70 1.70
N ALA A 122 1.21 -7.79 0.96
CA ALA A 122 0.35 -8.18 -0.15
C ALA A 122 -1.10 -8.45 0.33
N TYR A 123 -1.29 -9.22 1.40
CA TYR A 123 -2.61 -9.44 2.00
C TYR A 123 -3.23 -8.12 2.49
N ALA A 124 -2.47 -7.31 3.21
CA ALA A 124 -2.97 -6.07 3.81
C ALA A 124 -3.33 -4.99 2.78
N ASN A 125 -2.51 -4.81 1.73
CA ASN A 125 -2.63 -3.70 0.79
C ASN A 125 -3.29 -4.07 -0.54
N VAL A 126 -3.05 -5.28 -1.05
CA VAL A 126 -3.56 -5.70 -2.36
C VAL A 126 -4.90 -6.41 -2.22
N LYS A 127 -5.02 -7.36 -1.28
CA LYS A 127 -6.29 -8.06 -1.03
C LYS A 127 -7.18 -7.42 0.02
N ASN A 128 -6.64 -6.49 0.82
CA ASN A 128 -7.33 -5.91 1.98
C ASN A 128 -7.80 -6.99 3.00
N ASP A 129 -7.13 -8.15 3.01
CA ASP A 129 -7.38 -9.24 3.94
C ASP A 129 -6.47 -9.07 5.17
N ILE A 130 -6.97 -8.28 6.11
CA ILE A 130 -6.25 -7.92 7.34
C ILE A 130 -6.13 -9.12 8.29
N ASP A 131 -7.03 -10.09 8.20
CA ASP A 131 -7.05 -11.22 9.12
C ASP A 131 -5.91 -12.19 8.75
N SER A 132 -5.74 -12.49 7.46
CA SER A 132 -4.55 -13.21 6.96
C SER A 132 -3.25 -12.43 7.26
N ALA A 133 -3.26 -11.11 7.11
CA ALA A 133 -2.08 -10.29 7.41
C ALA A 133 -1.72 -10.29 8.91
N ARG A 134 -2.72 -10.35 9.82
CA ARG A 134 -2.49 -10.44 11.27
C ARG A 134 -1.92 -11.78 11.68
N VAL A 135 -2.40 -12.88 11.08
CA VAL A 135 -1.82 -14.21 11.32
C VAL A 135 -0.32 -14.19 10.96
N LEU A 136 0.03 -13.64 9.79
CA LEU A 136 1.42 -13.49 9.36
C LEU A 136 2.23 -12.58 10.29
N LEU A 137 1.63 -11.50 10.82
CA LEU A 137 2.28 -10.65 11.80
C LEU A 137 2.61 -11.42 13.08
N SER A 138 1.66 -12.22 13.59
CA SER A 138 1.89 -13.06 14.77
C SER A 138 3.00 -14.07 14.55
N GLU A 139 3.06 -14.70 13.38
CA GLU A 139 4.16 -15.60 13.00
C GLU A 139 5.51 -14.87 12.98
N LEU A 140 5.56 -13.64 12.47
CA LEU A 140 6.78 -12.82 12.43
C LEU A 140 7.23 -12.43 13.85
N MET A 141 6.32 -12.01 14.73
CA MET A 141 6.64 -11.65 16.11
C MET A 141 7.28 -12.81 16.88
N GLN A 142 6.93 -14.06 16.56
CA GLN A 142 7.49 -15.25 17.22
C GLN A 142 8.94 -15.55 16.83
N LEU A 143 9.45 -15.01 15.70
CA LEU A 143 10.83 -15.24 15.28
C LEU A 143 11.86 -14.56 16.19
N ASN A 144 11.43 -13.55 16.96
CA ASN A 144 12.23 -12.82 17.95
C ASN A 144 13.65 -12.46 17.46
N LEU A 145 13.75 -11.89 16.26
CA LEU A 145 15.01 -11.46 15.68
C LEU A 145 15.32 -10.03 16.16
N GLY A 146 16.49 -9.84 16.78
CA GLY A 146 16.93 -8.57 17.34
C GLY A 146 17.57 -7.59 16.33
N GLU A 147 17.35 -7.78 15.03
CA GLU A 147 17.92 -6.92 13.99
C GLU A 147 17.08 -5.64 13.80
N ASP A 148 17.72 -4.47 13.76
CA ASP A 148 17.04 -3.17 13.65
C ASP A 148 16.09 -3.09 12.44
N GLU A 149 16.53 -3.60 11.28
CA GLU A 149 15.71 -3.64 10.06
C GLU A 149 14.44 -4.47 10.26
N PHE A 150 14.57 -5.62 10.94
CA PHE A 150 13.46 -6.50 11.24
C PHE A 150 12.46 -5.83 12.19
N LEU A 151 12.94 -5.23 13.27
CA LEU A 151 12.11 -4.52 14.26
C LEU A 151 11.38 -3.34 13.61
N MET A 152 12.06 -2.59 12.74
CA MET A 152 11.43 -1.50 12.00
C MET A 152 10.31 -2.01 11.10
N LYS A 153 10.54 -3.09 10.34
CA LYS A 153 9.50 -3.70 9.48
C LYS A 153 8.34 -4.24 10.29
N LEU A 154 8.60 -4.81 11.47
CA LEU A 154 7.57 -5.29 12.39
C LEU A 154 6.69 -4.14 12.89
N GLN A 155 7.31 -3.03 13.30
CA GLN A 155 6.60 -1.82 13.73
C GLN A 155 5.78 -1.21 12.58
N MET A 156 6.35 -1.14 11.37
CA MET A 156 5.62 -0.69 10.17
C MET A 156 4.40 -1.57 9.88
N ALA A 157 4.55 -2.89 9.96
CA ALA A 157 3.44 -3.83 9.76
C ALA A 157 2.36 -3.66 10.84
N GLN A 158 2.74 -3.51 12.11
CA GLN A 158 1.82 -3.24 13.21
C GLN A 158 1.04 -1.93 12.98
N ASN A 159 1.73 -0.85 12.66
CA ASN A 159 1.13 0.46 12.39
C ASN A 159 0.15 0.37 11.21
N LEU A 160 0.56 -0.24 10.10
CA LEU A 160 -0.29 -0.44 8.93
C LEU A 160 -1.58 -1.19 9.27
N LEU A 161 -1.49 -2.29 10.03
CA LEU A 161 -2.66 -3.10 10.37
C LEU A 161 -3.56 -2.41 11.42
N ASN A 162 -2.99 -1.56 12.28
CA ASN A 162 -3.73 -0.72 13.21
C ASN A 162 -4.46 0.40 12.47
N GLU A 163 -3.79 1.11 11.56
CA GLU A 163 -4.42 2.11 10.68
C GLU A 163 -5.52 1.45 9.83
N LYS A 164 -5.24 0.29 9.23
CA LYS A 164 -6.25 -0.45 8.46
C LYS A 164 -7.40 -1.00 9.30
N LYS A 165 -7.20 -1.23 10.60
CA LYS A 165 -8.31 -1.49 11.54
C LYS A 165 -9.21 -0.27 11.67
N LEU A 166 -8.63 0.93 11.71
CA LEU A 166 -9.37 2.20 11.72
C LEU A 166 -10.01 2.48 10.34
N LEU A 167 -9.43 1.97 9.26
CA LEU A 167 -9.90 2.12 7.87
C LEU A 167 -10.74 0.93 7.35
N LYS A 168 -11.03 -0.11 8.14
CA LYS A 168 -12.04 -1.13 7.79
C LYS A 168 -13.42 -0.55 8.13
N PRO A 169 -14.26 -0.13 7.16
CA PRO A 169 -15.69 -0.29 7.36
C PRO A 169 -15.95 -1.79 7.27
N SER A 170 -16.38 -2.40 8.38
CA SER A 170 -16.84 -3.79 8.40
C SER A 170 -17.72 -4.08 7.18
N GLN A 171 -17.33 -5.05 6.33
CA GLN A 171 -18.20 -5.60 5.31
C GLN A 171 -19.20 -6.56 5.97
N THR A 172 -20.47 -6.13 5.96
CA THR A 172 -21.73 -6.88 5.98
C THR A 172 -21.83 -8.13 6.87
N ILE A 173 -22.43 -7.97 8.05
CA ILE A 173 -23.65 -8.70 8.46
C ILE A 173 -24.31 -7.78 9.49
N ASP A 174 -25.34 -6.99 9.14
CA ASP A 174 -26.00 -6.06 10.08
C ASP A 174 -25.03 -5.44 11.10
N ALA A 175 -23.93 -4.87 10.59
CA ALA A 175 -22.81 -4.47 11.43
C ALA A 175 -23.33 -3.39 12.35
N VAL A 176 -23.42 -3.73 13.63
CA VAL A 176 -24.11 -2.94 14.64
C VAL A 176 -23.56 -1.51 14.59
N VAL A 177 -24.38 -0.58 14.08
CA VAL A 177 -24.06 0.84 14.20
C VAL A 177 -24.05 1.11 15.70
N ASN A 178 -22.87 1.31 16.27
CA ASN A 178 -22.64 1.43 17.73
C ASN A 178 -22.20 2.83 18.13
N SER A 179 -21.95 3.71 17.17
CA SER A 179 -21.60 5.10 17.41
C SER A 179 -22.19 6.02 16.35
N TYR A 180 -22.42 7.26 16.77
CA TYR A 180 -22.66 8.38 15.87
C TYR A 180 -21.36 8.69 15.13
N ASP A 181 -21.41 8.74 13.81
CA ASP A 181 -20.28 9.18 13.00
C ASP A 181 -20.77 9.90 11.75
N ILE A 182 -19.98 10.87 11.30
CA ILE A 182 -20.21 11.59 10.05
C ILE A 182 -18.87 11.72 9.33
N SER A 183 -18.82 11.27 8.10
CA SER A 183 -17.64 11.31 7.24
C SER A 183 -17.37 12.73 6.74
N GLN A 184 -16.14 12.97 6.30
CA GLN A 184 -15.83 14.15 5.48
C GLN A 184 -16.62 14.07 4.17
N ASN A 185 -17.15 15.20 3.71
CA ASN A 185 -17.82 15.26 2.42
C ASN A 185 -16.87 14.87 1.28
N TYR A 186 -17.37 14.17 0.27
CA TYR A 186 -16.60 13.82 -0.93
C TYR A 186 -17.41 14.13 -2.20
N PRO A 187 -16.79 14.77 -3.21
CA PRO A 187 -15.44 15.36 -3.21
C PRO A 187 -15.28 16.54 -2.23
N ASN A 188 -14.05 16.88 -1.82
CA ASN A 188 -13.71 18.12 -1.10
C ASN A 188 -12.26 18.53 -1.43
N PRO A 189 -12.00 19.66 -2.10
CA PRO A 189 -12.98 20.66 -2.56
C PRO A 189 -13.99 20.11 -3.58
N PHE A 190 -15.18 20.72 -3.67
CA PHE A 190 -16.27 20.28 -4.53
C PHE A 190 -16.77 21.37 -5.47
N ASN A 191 -17.36 20.98 -6.61
CA ASN A 191 -17.98 21.88 -7.58
C ASN A 191 -19.12 21.17 -8.36
N PRO A 192 -20.38 21.66 -8.31
CA PRO A 192 -21.01 22.39 -7.20
C PRO A 192 -21.64 21.44 -6.17
N SER A 193 -21.51 20.11 -6.36
CA SER A 193 -22.15 19.10 -5.51
C SER A 193 -21.15 18.20 -4.78
N THR A 194 -21.53 17.75 -3.59
CA THR A 194 -20.76 16.80 -2.77
C THR A 194 -21.72 15.86 -2.04
N THR A 195 -21.24 14.67 -1.67
CA THR A 195 -22.00 13.75 -0.80
C THR A 195 -21.45 13.77 0.62
N ILE A 196 -22.36 13.80 1.60
CA ILE A 196 -22.07 13.69 3.03
C ILE A 196 -22.65 12.37 3.52
N ARG A 197 -21.83 11.54 4.17
CA ARG A 197 -22.22 10.24 4.70
C ARG A 197 -22.21 10.27 6.22
N TYR A 198 -23.24 9.73 6.86
CA TYR A 198 -23.35 9.67 8.31
C TYR A 198 -24.00 8.37 8.78
N GLN A 199 -23.86 8.06 10.05
CA GLN A 199 -24.46 6.89 10.68
C GLN A 199 -24.98 7.21 12.08
N ILE A 200 -26.05 6.51 12.48
CA ILE A 200 -26.64 6.62 13.82
C ILE A 200 -26.84 5.23 14.45
N PRO A 201 -26.48 5.05 15.73
CA PRO A 201 -26.51 3.74 16.40
C PRO A 201 -27.87 3.35 17.00
N GLU A 202 -28.79 4.30 17.05
CA GLU A 202 -30.12 4.20 17.62
C GLU A 202 -31.08 5.08 16.81
N ASP A 203 -32.37 4.79 16.92
CA ASP A 203 -33.42 5.57 16.27
C ASP A 203 -33.53 6.95 16.91
N GLY A 204 -33.67 8.00 16.11
CA GLY A 204 -33.74 9.35 16.67
C GLY A 204 -33.86 10.45 15.64
N MET A 205 -34.09 11.67 16.14
CA MET A 205 -34.11 12.87 15.30
C MET A 205 -32.69 13.21 14.87
N VAL A 206 -32.48 13.42 13.58
CA VAL A 206 -31.20 13.83 13.00
C VAL A 206 -31.36 15.17 12.30
N THR A 207 -30.49 16.12 12.61
CA THR A 207 -30.39 17.41 11.92
C THR A 207 -29.02 17.56 11.29
N LEU A 208 -28.97 17.85 10.00
CA LEU A 208 -27.75 18.21 9.27
C LEU A 208 -27.95 19.55 8.59
N LYS A 209 -27.21 20.56 9.03
CA LYS A 209 -27.30 21.94 8.55
C LYS A 209 -25.97 22.43 8.05
N VAL A 210 -25.98 23.26 7.01
CA VAL A 210 -24.81 23.95 6.45
C VAL A 210 -24.86 25.41 6.88
N TYR A 211 -23.71 25.93 7.30
CA TYR A 211 -23.48 27.29 7.76
C TYR A 211 -22.33 27.93 6.97
N ASP A 212 -22.34 29.25 6.88
CA ASP A 212 -21.16 29.99 6.43
C ASP A 212 -20.16 30.23 7.59
N ILE A 213 -19.02 30.85 7.28
CA ILE A 213 -17.98 31.17 8.28
C ILE A 213 -18.44 32.13 9.38
N LEU A 214 -19.54 32.85 9.18
CA LEU A 214 -20.14 33.76 10.16
C LEU A 214 -21.17 33.05 11.04
N GLY A 215 -21.40 31.74 10.83
CA GLY A 215 -22.36 30.95 11.57
C GLY A 215 -23.82 31.14 11.11
N ARG A 216 -24.06 31.76 9.96
CA ARG A 216 -25.42 31.90 9.40
C ARG A 216 -25.82 30.58 8.74
N GLU A 217 -27.01 30.08 9.05
CA GLU A 217 -27.54 28.88 8.40
C GLU A 217 -27.80 29.17 6.91
N VAL A 218 -27.21 28.35 6.05
CA VAL A 218 -27.30 28.46 4.58
C VAL A 218 -28.29 27.45 4.02
N LYS A 219 -28.30 26.22 4.55
CA LYS A 219 -29.18 25.15 4.08
C LYS A 219 -29.37 24.08 5.13
N THR A 220 -30.60 23.62 5.32
CA THR A 220 -30.89 22.37 6.04
C THR A 220 -30.88 21.21 5.03
N LEU A 221 -30.07 20.18 5.26
CA LEU A 221 -29.94 18.99 4.42
C LEU A 221 -30.76 17.81 4.95
N VAL A 222 -30.84 17.67 6.26
CA VAL A 222 -31.60 16.62 6.96
C VAL A 222 -32.23 17.25 8.20
N ASN A 223 -33.50 16.96 8.46
CA ASN A 223 -34.22 17.35 9.66
C ASN A 223 -35.41 16.40 9.87
N GLU A 224 -35.11 15.14 10.17
CA GLU A 224 -36.13 14.07 10.25
C GLU A 224 -35.72 12.96 11.21
N VAL A 225 -36.68 12.13 11.59
CA VAL A 225 -36.43 10.91 12.37
C VAL A 225 -35.84 9.85 11.46
N LYS A 226 -34.71 9.29 11.86
CA LYS A 226 -34.01 8.20 11.18
C LYS A 226 -33.93 6.99 12.09
N THR A 227 -34.06 5.80 11.51
CA THR A 227 -33.78 4.55 12.22
C THR A 227 -32.28 4.29 12.27
N LYS A 228 -31.83 3.45 13.20
CA LYS A 228 -30.45 2.96 13.27
C LYS A 228 -29.95 2.54 11.88
N GLY A 229 -28.85 3.13 11.44
CA GLY A 229 -28.34 2.84 10.10
C GLY A 229 -27.30 3.83 9.60
N ARG A 230 -26.97 3.66 8.32
CA ARG A 230 -26.06 4.53 7.56
C ARG A 230 -26.85 5.26 6.49
N TYR A 231 -26.49 6.51 6.25
CA TYR A 231 -27.20 7.42 5.39
C TYR A 231 -26.24 8.25 4.55
N GLU A 232 -26.70 8.64 3.36
CA GLU A 232 -25.99 9.56 2.48
C GLU A 232 -26.93 10.67 2.05
N VAL A 233 -26.42 11.90 1.99
CA VAL A 233 -27.15 13.06 1.50
C VAL A 233 -26.26 13.88 0.57
N THR A 234 -26.81 14.23 -0.59
CA THR A 234 -26.12 15.07 -1.57
C THR A 234 -26.41 16.53 -1.28
N PHE A 235 -25.35 17.32 -1.16
CA PHE A 235 -25.42 18.77 -1.04
C PHE A 235 -25.07 19.41 -2.38
N ASP A 236 -26.07 20.05 -3.00
CA ASP A 236 -25.90 20.93 -4.15
C ASP A 236 -25.79 22.39 -3.69
N ALA A 237 -24.64 23.01 -4.00
CA ALA A 237 -24.26 24.37 -3.67
C ALA A 237 -24.21 25.29 -4.90
N SER A 238 -24.91 24.96 -5.98
CA SER A 238 -24.91 25.74 -7.23
C SER A 238 -25.24 27.23 -7.02
N ASN A 239 -26.06 27.56 -6.01
CA ASN A 239 -26.47 28.93 -5.69
C ASN A 239 -25.58 29.64 -4.66
N LEU A 240 -24.47 29.02 -4.22
CA LEU A 240 -23.56 29.58 -3.20
C LEU A 240 -22.27 30.11 -3.83
N ALA A 241 -21.62 31.09 -3.20
CA ALA A 241 -20.33 31.61 -3.65
C ALA A 241 -19.19 30.63 -3.28
N SER A 242 -18.12 30.58 -4.08
CA SER A 242 -16.91 29.84 -3.74
C SER A 242 -16.37 30.28 -2.38
N GLY A 243 -15.91 29.33 -1.56
CA GLY A 243 -15.47 29.62 -0.22
C GLY A 243 -15.57 28.45 0.74
N VAL A 244 -15.35 28.75 2.02
CA VAL A 244 -15.42 27.80 3.11
C VAL A 244 -16.80 27.83 3.75
N TYR A 245 -17.37 26.65 3.98
CA TYR A 245 -18.62 26.47 4.73
C TYR A 245 -18.39 25.43 5.82
N LEU A 246 -19.30 25.37 6.78
CA LEU A 246 -19.34 24.34 7.82
C LEU A 246 -20.63 23.56 7.68
N TYR A 247 -20.60 22.25 7.93
CA TYR A 247 -21.83 21.51 8.22
C TYR A 247 -21.80 20.98 9.63
N GLN A 248 -22.95 21.01 10.27
CA GLN A 248 -23.15 20.53 11.63
C GLN A 248 -24.21 19.44 11.63
N PHE A 249 -23.81 18.30 12.17
CA PHE A 249 -24.64 17.14 12.44
C PHE A 249 -25.02 17.16 13.91
N GLN A 250 -26.32 17.10 14.18
CA GLN A 250 -26.88 17.06 15.53
C GLN A 250 -27.87 15.91 15.63
N THR A 251 -27.94 15.29 16.81
CA THR A 251 -28.87 14.19 17.10
C THR A 251 -29.64 14.44 18.39
N SER A 252 -30.80 13.80 18.54
CA SER A 252 -31.68 13.98 19.71
C SER A 252 -31.05 13.65 21.06
N ASN A 253 -29.99 12.83 21.08
CA ASN A 253 -29.26 12.49 22.29
C ASN A 253 -28.09 13.45 22.61
N GLY A 254 -27.97 14.56 21.88
CA GLY A 254 -27.02 15.64 22.17
C GLY A 254 -25.66 15.52 21.49
N VAL A 255 -25.44 14.55 20.60
CA VAL A 255 -24.19 14.50 19.81
C VAL A 255 -24.20 15.63 18.78
N ILE A 256 -23.14 16.44 18.78
CA ILE A 256 -22.93 17.54 17.83
C ILE A 256 -21.54 17.38 17.19
N ILE A 257 -21.50 17.23 15.86
CA ILE A 257 -20.25 17.12 15.10
C ILE A 257 -20.25 18.18 14.00
N THR A 258 -19.19 18.98 13.92
CA THR A 258 -19.03 20.04 12.90
C THR A 258 -17.83 19.76 12.02
N LYS A 259 -17.98 19.92 10.69
CA LYS A 259 -16.93 19.68 9.69
C LYS A 259 -16.94 20.76 8.61
N LYS A 260 -15.80 20.91 7.92
CA LYS A 260 -15.55 21.98 6.94
C LYS A 260 -15.77 21.50 5.51
N LEU A 261 -16.43 22.32 4.69
CA LEU A 261 -16.61 22.18 3.24
C LEU A 261 -15.80 23.25 2.52
N SER A 262 -15.14 22.90 1.41
CA SER A 262 -14.51 23.89 0.51
C SER A 262 -15.19 23.83 -0.85
N LEU A 263 -15.95 24.87 -1.21
CA LEU A 263 -16.60 25.01 -2.51
C LEU A 263 -15.68 25.77 -3.47
N LEU A 264 -15.42 25.18 -4.64
CA LEU A 264 -14.71 25.82 -5.75
C LEU A 264 -15.69 25.96 -6.92
N LYS A 265 -15.71 27.13 -7.57
CA LYS A 265 -16.37 27.39 -8.85
C LYS A 265 -15.34 27.87 -9.85
#